data_AF-A0A936MR83-F1
#
_entry.id   AF-A0A936MR83-F1
#
_cell.length_a   1.000
_cell.length_b   1.000
_cell.length_c   1.000
_cell.angle_alpha   90.00
_cell.angle_beta   90.00
_cell.angle_gamma   90.00
#
_symmetry.space_group_name_H-M   'P 1'
#
loop_
_entity.id
_entity.type
_entity.pdbx_description
1 polymer ?
#
loop_
_entity_poly.entity_id
_entity_poly.type
_entity_poly.pdbx_seq_one_letter_code
_entity_poly.pdbx_strand_id
1 'polypeptide(L)'
;MDDGLKAVIMDIKERIRAEEPTALEAAVELTHRYPDEPDVWNALAYGYARNDNYVAAIAAMTRVMALARRKPSVFFNRGRYALMARDYDLAVADFTQGLVLCDELNDDYDREGLHFLRAEAYFQLGRKAEARADLQHVPDDSVSWTLQVRSKAELLELCAESAR
;
A
#
# COMPACT_ATOMS: atom_id res chain seq x y z
N MET A 1 -19.05 -2.89 -12.47
CA MET A 1 -18.16 -3.85 -13.17
C MET A 1 -18.88 -5.16 -13.39
N ASP A 2 -18.99 -5.57 -14.66
CA ASP A 2 -19.51 -6.88 -15.06
C ASP A 2 -18.55 -8.02 -14.65
N ASP A 3 -19.05 -9.24 -14.54
CA ASP A 3 -18.26 -10.38 -14.06
C ASP A 3 -17.18 -10.83 -15.05
N GLY A 4 -17.30 -10.48 -16.34
CA GLY A 4 -16.28 -10.73 -17.35
C GLY A 4 -15.03 -9.88 -17.12
N LEU A 5 -15.19 -8.59 -16.87
CA LEU A 5 -14.06 -7.70 -16.57
C LEU A 5 -13.35 -8.09 -15.27
N LYS A 6 -14.08 -8.53 -14.25
CA LYS A 6 -13.48 -9.07 -13.02
C LYS A 6 -12.58 -10.27 -13.31
N ALA A 7 -13.07 -11.22 -14.12
CA ALA A 7 -12.30 -12.40 -14.48
C ALA A 7 -11.02 -12.03 -15.24
N VAL A 8 -11.09 -11.08 -16.17
CA VAL A 8 -9.91 -10.58 -16.90
C VAL A 8 -8.89 -9.91 -15.97
N ILE A 9 -9.34 -9.09 -15.02
CA ILE A 9 -8.47 -8.46 -14.03
C ILE A 9 -7.76 -9.51 -13.17
N MET A 10 -8.49 -10.55 -12.76
CA MET A 10 -7.94 -11.63 -11.94
C MET A 10 -6.90 -12.45 -12.71
N ASP A 11 -7.19 -12.83 -13.96
CA ASP A 11 -6.25 -13.51 -14.85
C ASP A 11 -4.94 -12.71 -15.00
N ILE A 12 -5.05 -11.41 -15.30
CA ILE A 12 -3.88 -10.53 -15.44
C ILE A 12 -3.07 -10.48 -14.14
N LYS A 13 -3.73 -10.41 -12.97
CA LYS A 13 -3.04 -10.41 -11.67
C LYS A 13 -2.32 -11.73 -11.39
N GLU A 14 -2.89 -12.86 -11.79
CA GLU A 14 -2.27 -14.17 -11.67
C GLU A 14 -1.03 -14.29 -12.56
N ARG A 15 -1.15 -13.83 -13.81
CA ARG A 15 -0.03 -13.79 -14.77
C ARG A 15 1.09 -12.85 -14.32
N ILE A 16 0.75 -11.69 -13.76
CA ILE A 16 1.73 -10.81 -13.08
C ILE A 16 2.39 -11.57 -11.93
N ARG A 17 1.62 -12.35 -11.16
CA ARG A 17 2.18 -13.10 -10.03
C ARG A 17 3.16 -14.18 -10.47
N ALA A 18 2.88 -14.81 -11.60
CA ALA A 18 3.73 -15.78 -12.28
C ALA A 18 4.89 -15.14 -13.07
N GLU A 19 5.04 -13.81 -13.01
CA GLU A 19 6.11 -13.06 -13.68
C GLU A 19 6.11 -13.24 -15.21
N GLU A 20 4.91 -13.41 -15.78
CA GLU A 20 4.76 -13.47 -17.22
C GLU A 20 5.12 -12.11 -17.87
N PRO A 21 6.04 -12.07 -18.86
CA PRO A 21 6.54 -10.81 -19.42
C PRO A 21 5.45 -9.89 -19.99
N THR A 22 4.40 -10.46 -20.57
CA THR A 22 3.33 -9.71 -21.25
C THR A 22 2.18 -9.31 -20.33
N ALA A 23 2.20 -9.72 -19.05
CA ALA A 23 1.08 -9.48 -18.14
C ALA A 23 0.95 -8.00 -17.75
N LEU A 24 2.08 -7.30 -17.60
CA LEU A 24 2.07 -5.85 -17.36
C LEU A 24 1.53 -5.08 -18.57
N GLU A 25 1.92 -5.47 -19.78
CA GLU A 25 1.40 -4.87 -21.03
C GLU A 25 -0.11 -5.06 -21.15
N ALA A 26 -0.61 -6.26 -20.81
CA ALA A 26 -2.04 -6.52 -20.76
C ALA A 26 -2.77 -5.63 -19.74
N ALA A 27 -2.17 -5.36 -18.57
CA ALA A 27 -2.73 -4.43 -17.59
C ALA A 27 -2.79 -2.99 -18.13
N VAL A 28 -1.76 -2.53 -18.86
CA VAL A 28 -1.73 -1.21 -19.51
C VAL A 28 -2.83 -1.12 -20.57
N GLU A 29 -2.93 -2.11 -21.46
CA GLU A 29 -3.98 -2.13 -22.49
C GLU A 29 -5.39 -2.10 -21.88
N LEU A 30 -5.57 -2.79 -20.75
CA LEU A 30 -6.85 -2.78 -20.05
C LEU A 30 -7.23 -1.37 -19.57
N THR A 31 -6.27 -0.54 -19.14
CA THR A 31 -6.54 0.86 -18.77
C THR A 31 -6.98 1.72 -19.95
N HIS A 32 -6.51 1.44 -21.17
CA HIS A 32 -6.95 2.15 -22.36
C HIS A 32 -8.39 1.77 -22.74
N ARG A 33 -8.74 0.50 -22.56
CA ARG A 33 -10.08 -0.02 -22.83
C ARG A 33 -11.11 0.39 -21.78
N TYR A 34 -10.70 0.52 -20.52
CA TYR A 34 -11.58 0.84 -19.39
C TYR A 34 -10.97 1.96 -18.50
N PRO A 35 -10.82 3.19 -19.03
CA PRO A 35 -10.09 4.26 -18.36
C PRO A 35 -10.77 4.79 -17.09
N ASP A 36 -12.06 4.51 -16.92
CA ASP A 36 -12.87 4.97 -15.79
C ASP A 36 -13.19 3.84 -14.79
N GLU A 37 -12.62 2.64 -14.98
CA GLU A 37 -12.78 1.52 -14.05
C GLU A 37 -11.62 1.47 -13.05
N PRO A 38 -11.83 1.78 -11.76
CA PRO A 38 -10.74 1.88 -10.79
C PRO A 38 -9.99 0.56 -10.55
N ASP A 39 -10.68 -0.58 -10.68
CA ASP A 39 -10.07 -1.89 -10.44
C ASP A 39 -9.04 -2.27 -11.51
N VAL A 40 -9.15 -1.69 -12.71
CA VAL A 40 -8.17 -1.85 -13.79
C VAL A 40 -6.89 -1.09 -13.47
N TRP A 41 -7.00 0.15 -13.00
CA TRP A 41 -5.84 0.93 -12.53
C TRP A 41 -5.18 0.30 -11.30
N ASN A 42 -5.96 -0.31 -10.41
CA ASN A 42 -5.42 -1.08 -9.29
C ASN A 42 -4.64 -2.32 -9.77
N ALA A 43 -5.12 -3.02 -10.80
CA ALA A 43 -4.38 -4.13 -11.42
C ALA A 43 -3.06 -3.67 -12.04
N LEU A 44 -3.06 -2.53 -12.73
CA LEU A 44 -1.84 -1.93 -13.27
C LEU A 44 -0.86 -1.51 -12.16
N ALA A 45 -1.36 -0.90 -11.08
CA ALA A 45 -0.53 -0.55 -9.93
C ALA A 45 0.15 -1.77 -9.31
N TYR A 46 -0.59 -2.88 -9.18
CA TYR A 46 -0.05 -4.16 -8.74
C TYR A 46 1.06 -4.67 -9.66
N GLY A 47 0.84 -4.60 -10.98
CA GLY A 47 1.84 -4.98 -11.98
C GLY A 47 3.13 -4.17 -11.86
N TYR A 48 3.03 -2.85 -11.76
CA TYR A 48 4.20 -2.00 -11.57
C TYR A 48 4.94 -2.28 -10.28
N ALA A 49 4.21 -2.47 -9.17
CA ALA A 49 4.83 -2.78 -7.88
C ALA A 49 5.55 -4.14 -7.88
N ARG A 50 5.04 -5.12 -8.62
CA ARG A 50 5.70 -6.43 -8.79
C ARG A 50 6.98 -6.37 -9.62
N ASN A 51 7.12 -5.33 -10.45
CA ASN A 51 8.33 -5.04 -11.22
C ASN A 51 9.20 -3.97 -10.53
N ASP A 52 9.04 -3.77 -9.22
CA ASP A 52 9.75 -2.75 -8.42
C ASP A 52 9.61 -1.30 -8.92
N ASN A 53 8.67 -1.04 -9.83
CA ASN A 53 8.40 0.30 -10.35
C ASN A 53 7.36 1.01 -9.46
N TYR A 54 7.78 1.31 -8.23
CA TYR A 54 6.90 1.90 -7.22
C TYR A 54 6.38 3.29 -7.62
N VAL A 55 7.17 4.08 -8.35
CA VAL A 55 6.73 5.40 -8.86
C VAL A 55 5.54 5.25 -9.81
N ALA A 56 5.60 4.31 -10.76
CA ALA A 56 4.49 4.04 -11.66
C ALA A 56 3.28 3.42 -10.93
N ALA A 57 3.53 2.58 -9.90
CA ALA A 57 2.45 2.05 -9.06
C ALA A 57 1.70 3.15 -8.30
N ILE A 58 2.42 4.13 -7.75
CA ILE A 58 1.85 5.32 -7.07
C ILE A 58 1.01 6.16 -8.05
N ALA A 59 1.51 6.36 -9.27
CA ALA A 59 0.78 7.08 -10.31
C ALA A 59 -0.54 6.38 -10.68
N ALA A 60 -0.51 5.05 -10.87
CA ALA A 60 -1.71 4.26 -11.13
C ALA A 60 -2.70 4.29 -9.94
N MET A 61 -2.22 4.21 -8.70
CA MET A 61 -3.06 4.35 -7.50
C MET A 61 -3.67 5.75 -7.37
N THR A 62 -2.96 6.79 -7.79
CA THR A 62 -3.50 8.15 -7.82
C THR A 62 -4.66 8.27 -8.80
N ARG A 63 -4.63 7.52 -9.90
CA ARG A 63 -5.77 7.41 -10.82
C ARG A 63 -6.96 6.66 -10.20
N VAL A 64 -6.73 5.61 -9.40
CA VAL A 64 -7.78 4.93 -8.60
C VAL A 64 -8.50 5.93 -7.68
N MET A 65 -7.73 6.79 -7.00
CA MET A 65 -8.28 7.83 -6.12
C MET A 65 -9.05 8.91 -6.88
N ALA A 66 -8.55 9.34 -8.05
CA ALA A 66 -9.21 10.32 -8.91
C ALA A 66 -10.57 9.82 -9.44
N LEU A 67 -10.74 8.50 -9.56
CA LEU A 67 -12.01 7.85 -9.89
C LEU A 67 -12.92 7.65 -8.65
N ALA A 68 -12.74 8.49 -7.63
CA ALA A 68 -13.55 8.59 -6.42
C ALA A 68 -13.61 7.33 -5.53
N ARG A 69 -12.64 6.41 -5.63
CA ARG A 69 -12.55 5.29 -4.69
C ARG A 69 -11.93 5.73 -3.37
N ARG A 70 -12.78 6.16 -2.44
CA ARG A 70 -12.41 6.57 -1.08
C ARG A 70 -12.61 5.41 -0.10
N LYS A 71 -11.59 4.56 0.04
CA LYS A 71 -11.56 3.43 0.99
C LYS A 71 -10.19 3.31 1.65
N PRO A 72 -10.09 2.78 2.89
CA PRO A 72 -8.81 2.60 3.58
C PRO A 72 -7.78 1.85 2.72
N SER A 73 -8.20 0.77 2.06
CA SER A 73 -7.35 -0.07 1.21
C SER A 73 -6.67 0.67 0.06
N VAL A 74 -7.26 1.75 -0.46
CA VAL A 74 -6.64 2.55 -1.53
C VAL A 74 -5.43 3.32 -0.98
N PHE A 75 -5.59 3.94 0.18
CA PHE A 75 -4.52 4.67 0.85
C PHE A 75 -3.46 3.71 1.41
N PHE A 76 -3.88 2.57 1.97
CA PHE A 76 -2.98 1.51 2.40
C PHE A 76 -2.07 1.05 1.26
N ASN A 77 -2.63 0.76 0.08
CA ASN A 77 -1.83 0.29 -1.07
C ASN A 77 -0.89 1.38 -1.60
N ARG A 78 -1.36 2.62 -1.77
CA ARG A 78 -0.51 3.72 -2.25
C ARG A 78 0.59 4.06 -1.25
N GLY A 79 0.26 4.13 0.04
CA GLY A 79 1.21 4.35 1.12
C GLY A 79 2.26 3.25 1.21
N ARG A 80 1.88 1.98 0.98
CA ARG A 80 2.84 0.88 0.92
C ARG A 80 3.78 1.01 -0.28
N TYR A 81 3.29 1.44 -1.44
CA TYR A 81 4.16 1.69 -2.59
C TYR A 81 5.06 2.91 -2.37
N ALA A 82 4.57 3.96 -1.70
CA ALA A 82 5.38 5.10 -1.27
C ALA A 82 6.49 4.69 -0.30
N LEU A 83 6.17 3.83 0.67
CA LEU A 83 7.16 3.25 1.61
C LEU A 83 8.27 2.52 0.85
N MET A 84 7.91 1.65 -0.10
CA MET A 84 8.89 0.93 -0.94
C MET A 84 9.70 1.87 -1.85
N ALA A 85 9.08 2.95 -2.33
CA ALA A 85 9.77 4.03 -3.06
C ALA A 85 10.67 4.89 -2.17
N ARG A 86 10.67 4.67 -0.85
CA ARG A 86 11.32 5.50 0.19
C ARG A 86 10.81 6.94 0.26
N ASP A 87 9.59 7.18 -0.24
CA ASP A 87 8.86 8.41 -0.03
C ASP A 87 8.07 8.30 1.28
N TYR A 88 8.79 8.47 2.39
CA TYR A 88 8.24 8.24 3.72
C TYR A 88 7.21 9.29 4.12
N ASP A 89 7.34 10.53 3.64
CA ASP A 89 6.37 11.59 3.89
C ASP A 89 5.03 11.27 3.20
N LEU A 90 5.05 10.83 1.94
CA LEU A 90 3.84 10.38 1.25
C LEU A 90 3.24 9.14 1.92
N ALA A 91 4.07 8.18 2.34
CA ALA A 91 3.61 7.00 3.06
C ALA A 91 2.86 7.37 4.35
N VAL A 92 3.43 8.26 5.16
CA VAL A 92 2.78 8.77 6.38
C VAL A 92 1.45 9.46 6.07
N ALA A 93 1.42 10.32 5.05
CA ALA A 93 0.21 11.03 4.65
C ALA A 93 -0.90 10.07 4.22
N ASP A 94 -0.56 9.07 3.40
CA ASP A 94 -1.50 8.07 2.93
C ASP A 94 -2.01 7.19 4.06
N PHE A 95 -1.14 6.63 4.89
CA PHE A 95 -1.59 5.79 6.00
C PHE A 95 -2.45 6.55 7.01
N THR A 96 -2.15 7.84 7.22
CA THR A 96 -2.99 8.71 8.04
C THR A 96 -4.39 8.87 7.47
N GLN A 97 -4.50 9.14 6.16
CA GLN A 97 -5.80 9.25 5.52
C GLN A 97 -6.54 7.90 5.49
N GLY A 98 -5.82 6.79 5.39
CA GLY A 98 -6.39 5.44 5.51
C GLY A 98 -7.04 5.22 6.87
N LEU A 99 -6.35 5.56 7.96
CA LEU A 99 -6.87 5.44 9.34
C LEU A 99 -8.09 6.32 9.58
N VAL A 100 -8.09 7.57 9.06
CA VAL A 100 -9.27 8.44 9.10
C VAL A 100 -10.46 7.78 8.42
N LEU A 101 -10.25 7.11 7.29
CA LEU A 101 -11.33 6.39 6.60
C LEU A 101 -11.78 5.13 7.33
N CYS A 102 -10.91 4.45 8.07
CA CYS A 102 -11.31 3.35 8.93
C CYS A 102 -12.34 3.84 9.96
N ASP A 103 -12.08 5.00 10.59
CA ASP A 103 -13.02 5.61 11.55
C ASP A 103 -14.32 6.07 10.89
N GLU A 104 -14.23 6.79 9.76
CA GLU A 104 -15.39 7.32 9.05
C GLU A 104 -16.33 6.23 8.51
N LEU A 105 -15.76 5.11 8.06
CA LEU A 105 -16.49 4.04 7.38
C LEU A 105 -16.73 2.81 8.26
N ASN A 106 -16.19 2.80 9.48
CA ASN A 106 -16.17 1.65 10.38
C ASN A 106 -15.62 0.38 9.68
N ASP A 107 -14.53 0.58 8.91
CA ASP A 107 -13.84 -0.44 8.12
C ASP A 107 -12.41 -0.63 8.66
N ASP A 108 -12.26 -1.59 9.56
CA ASP A 108 -11.01 -1.82 10.30
C ASP A 108 -10.11 -2.88 9.66
N TYR A 109 -10.45 -3.39 8.47
CA TYR A 109 -9.74 -4.50 7.85
C TYR A 109 -8.23 -4.24 7.70
N ASP A 110 -7.86 -3.02 7.26
CA ASP A 110 -6.47 -2.62 7.07
C ASP A 110 -5.88 -1.84 8.27
N ARG A 111 -6.63 -1.61 9.36
CA ARG A 111 -6.24 -0.67 10.44
C ARG A 111 -4.92 -1.04 11.10
N GLU A 112 -4.73 -2.31 11.44
CA GLU A 112 -3.47 -2.78 12.04
C GLU A 112 -2.29 -2.54 11.08
N GLY A 113 -2.45 -2.95 9.82
CA GLY A 113 -1.43 -2.76 8.80
C GLY A 113 -1.11 -1.30 8.55
N LEU A 114 -2.11 -0.41 8.59
CA LEU A 114 -1.93 1.03 8.48
C LEU A 114 -1.08 1.59 9.63
N HIS A 115 -1.37 1.21 10.88
CA HIS A 115 -0.52 1.61 12.02
C HIS A 115 0.89 1.04 11.90
N PHE A 116 1.04 -0.24 11.57
CA PHE A 116 2.36 -0.87 11.47
C PHE A 116 3.22 -0.19 10.40
N LEU A 117 2.71 -0.05 9.17
CA LEU A 117 3.49 0.53 8.09
C LEU A 117 3.75 2.03 8.30
N ARG A 118 2.83 2.76 8.95
CA ARG A 118 3.07 4.15 9.34
C ARG A 118 4.12 4.27 10.44
N ALA A 119 4.18 3.33 11.37
CA ALA A 119 5.26 3.28 12.36
C ALA A 119 6.63 3.08 11.69
N GLU A 120 6.74 2.18 10.70
CA GLU A 120 7.99 2.03 9.94
C GLU A 120 8.32 3.33 9.20
N ALA A 121 7.35 3.96 8.53
CA ALA A 121 7.58 5.23 7.82
C ALA A 121 8.07 6.34 8.77
N TYR A 122 7.44 6.47 9.95
CA TYR A 122 7.90 7.40 10.99
C TYR A 122 9.30 7.07 11.49
N PHE A 123 9.61 5.79 11.70
CA PHE A 123 10.96 5.38 12.09
C PHE A 123 12.01 5.79 11.05
N GLN A 124 11.73 5.59 9.76
CA GLN A 124 12.63 5.98 8.67
C GLN A 124 12.82 7.51 8.58
N LEU A 125 11.81 8.29 8.99
CA LEU A 125 11.90 9.75 9.15
C LEU A 125 12.61 10.21 10.44
N GLY A 126 13.05 9.29 11.30
CA GLY A 126 13.61 9.60 12.62
C GLY A 126 12.56 10.02 13.67
N ARG A 127 11.26 9.92 13.33
CA ARG A 127 10.11 10.27 14.16
C ARG A 127 9.73 9.13 15.11
N LYS A 128 10.70 8.73 15.95
CA LYS A 128 10.62 7.54 16.81
C LYS A 128 9.48 7.58 17.83
N ALA A 129 9.09 8.77 18.29
CA ALA A 129 7.98 8.92 19.24
C ALA A 129 6.64 8.58 18.59
N GLU A 130 6.40 9.08 17.37
CA GLU A 130 5.20 8.77 16.60
C GLU A 130 5.16 7.31 16.17
N ALA A 131 6.31 6.73 15.79
CA ALA A 131 6.39 5.30 15.49
C ALA A 131 5.95 4.44 16.69
N ARG A 132 6.44 4.75 17.90
CA ARG A 132 6.03 4.06 19.13
C ARG A 132 4.55 4.23 19.44
N ALA A 133 3.98 5.40 19.17
CA ALA A 133 2.56 5.65 19.37
C ALA A 133 1.71 4.76 18.45
N ASP A 134 2.08 4.65 17.17
CA ASP A 134 1.39 3.74 16.24
C ASP A 134 1.49 2.26 16.68
N LEU A 135 2.64 1.83 17.18
CA LEU A 135 2.84 0.46 17.64
C LEU A 135 2.00 0.08 18.88
N GLN A 136 1.42 1.05 19.61
CA GLN A 136 0.46 0.74 20.67
C GLN A 136 -0.85 0.15 20.14
N HIS A 137 -1.15 0.39 18.85
CA HIS A 137 -2.35 -0.13 18.16
C HIS A 137 -2.10 -1.43 17.41
N VAL A 138 -0.90 -2.00 17.50
CA VAL A 138 -0.47 -3.21 16.79
C VAL A 138 -0.29 -4.35 17.82
N PRO A 139 -0.81 -5.56 17.58
CA PRO A 139 -0.56 -6.73 18.44
C PRO A 139 0.94 -7.02 18.67
N ASP A 140 1.29 -7.56 19.84
CA ASP A 140 2.69 -7.80 20.23
C ASP A 140 3.40 -8.83 19.36
N ASP A 141 2.66 -9.79 18.81
CA ASP A 141 3.15 -10.86 17.94
C ASP A 141 3.11 -10.51 16.44
N SER A 142 2.67 -9.29 16.07
CA SER A 142 2.58 -8.90 14.67
C SER A 142 3.95 -8.86 14.00
N VAL A 143 4.01 -9.52 12.85
CA VAL A 143 5.13 -9.50 11.90
C VAL A 143 4.59 -9.10 10.55
N SER A 144 5.21 -8.10 9.93
CA SER A 144 4.77 -7.58 8.63
C SER A 144 5.95 -7.38 7.69
N TRP A 145 5.67 -7.47 6.39
CA TRP A 145 6.60 -7.03 5.37
C TRP A 145 6.52 -5.50 5.25
N THR A 146 7.60 -4.82 5.62
CA THR A 146 7.76 -3.37 5.48
C THR A 146 8.66 -3.08 4.27
N LEU A 147 9.89 -2.60 4.51
CA LEU A 147 11.02 -2.66 3.57
C LEU A 147 11.77 -4.00 3.66
N GLN A 148 11.58 -4.67 4.80
CA GLN A 148 12.09 -6.00 5.14
C GLN A 148 11.06 -6.64 6.09
N VAL A 149 11.23 -7.93 6.38
CA VAL A 149 10.45 -8.58 7.44
C VAL A 149 10.75 -7.86 8.75
N ARG A 150 9.69 -7.37 9.41
CA ARG A 150 9.78 -6.59 10.64
C ARG A 150 8.73 -7.09 11.62
N SER A 151 9.16 -7.40 12.85
CA SER A 151 8.26 -7.57 13.99
C SER A 151 8.05 -6.25 14.74
N LYS A 152 6.92 -6.13 15.44
CA LYS A 152 6.67 -4.98 16.34
C LYS A 152 7.79 -4.82 17.37
N ALA A 153 8.25 -5.93 17.95
CA ALA A 153 9.31 -5.94 18.97
C ALA A 153 10.61 -5.32 18.44
N GLU A 154 11.09 -5.75 17.27
CA GLU A 154 12.29 -5.18 16.64
C GLU A 154 12.14 -3.68 16.36
N LEU A 155 10.97 -3.26 15.86
CA LEU A 155 10.76 -1.84 15.56
C LEU A 155 10.72 -0.98 16.83
N LEU A 156 10.18 -1.51 17.94
CA LEU A 156 10.22 -0.85 19.25
C LEU A 156 11.65 -0.71 19.80
N GLU A 157 12.47 -1.75 19.65
CA GLU A 157 13.89 -1.74 20.03
C GLU A 157 14.66 -0.66 19.26
N LEU A 158 14.50 -0.61 17.94
CA LEU A 158 15.13 0.43 17.10
C LEU A 158 14.67 1.85 17.47
N CYS A 159 13.42 2.00 17.88
CA CYS A 159 12.91 3.27 18.41
C CYS A 159 13.48 3.61 19.80
N ALA A 160 14.03 2.64 20.55
CA ALA A 160 14.64 2.84 21.86
C ALA A 160 16.12 3.21 21.82
N GLU A 161 16.83 2.81 20.78
CA GLU A 161 18.24 3.14 20.63
C GLU A 161 18.42 4.66 20.47
N SER A 162 19.23 5.25 21.36
CA SER A 162 19.70 6.63 21.20
C SER A 162 20.70 6.69 20.06
N ALA A 163 20.69 7.77 19.27
CA ALA A 163 21.72 8.00 18.26
C ALA A 163 23.10 7.99 18.95
N ARG A 164 23.98 7.10 18.49
CA ARG A 164 25.39 7.07 18.92
C ARG A 164 26.15 8.28 18.39
#